data_AF-A0A0F9TP23-F1
#
_entry.id   AF-A0A0F9TP23-F1
#
_cell.length_a   1.000
_cell.length_b   1.000
_cell.length_c   1.000
_cell.angle_alpha   90.00
_cell.angle_beta   90.00
_cell.angle_gamma   90.00
#
_symmetry.space_group_name_H-M   'P 1'
#
loop_
_entity.id
_entity.type
_entity.pdbx_description
1 polymer ?
#
loop_
_entity_poly.entity_id
_entity_poly.type
_entity_poly.pdbx_seq_one_letter_code
_entity_poly.pdbx_strand_id
1 'polypeptide(L)'
;MTDKVAKPIPPKTEDELKQLVRDLVSGRVFVNSMIPEGETRALGMVFMVLSLGGLEGIDTSTIGQICEYYHKAGLGSINGFPMFYSAQLINVEDWAKVISMANAIEAATTAVLKGNAQGVLKG
;
A
#
# COMPACT_ATOMS: atom_id res chain seq x y z
N MET A 1 -13.42 26.77 -21.07
CA MET A 1 -12.88 25.59 -20.38
C MET A 1 -13.76 25.35 -19.18
N THR A 2 -14.55 24.28 -19.16
CA THR A 2 -15.31 23.90 -17.96
C THR A 2 -14.33 23.31 -16.95
N ASP A 3 -14.23 23.91 -15.77
CA ASP A 3 -13.49 23.35 -14.64
C ASP A 3 -14.06 21.97 -14.32
N LYS A 4 -13.34 20.91 -14.73
CA LYS A 4 -13.70 19.56 -14.33
C LYS A 4 -13.40 19.44 -12.85
N VAL A 5 -14.44 19.28 -12.04
CA VAL A 5 -14.31 19.01 -10.61
C VAL A 5 -13.58 17.66 -10.45
N ALA A 6 -12.46 17.69 -9.72
CA ALA A 6 -11.69 16.50 -9.40
C ALA A 6 -12.51 15.54 -8.53
N LYS A 7 -12.40 14.23 -8.78
CA LYS A 7 -13.19 13.20 -8.09
C LYS A 7 -12.40 12.61 -6.93
N PRO A 8 -12.99 12.45 -5.73
CA PRO A 8 -12.34 11.79 -4.61
C PRO A 8 -12.17 10.30 -4.87
N ILE A 9 -11.22 9.67 -4.18
CA ILE A 9 -11.06 8.21 -4.21
C ILE A 9 -12.22 7.55 -3.45
N PRO A 10 -12.96 6.61 -4.07
CA PRO A 10 -14.08 5.96 -3.42
C PRO A 10 -13.64 5.09 -2.22
N PRO A 11 -14.51 4.91 -1.21
CA PRO A 11 -14.24 3.99 -0.11
C PRO A 11 -14.23 2.54 -0.55
N LYS A 12 -13.37 1.74 0.09
CA LYS A 12 -13.35 0.28 -0.03
C LYS A 12 -14.26 -0.37 1.00
N THR A 13 -14.76 -1.54 0.66
CA THR A 13 -15.50 -2.39 1.59
C THR A 13 -14.59 -2.94 2.69
N GLU A 14 -15.17 -3.32 3.82
CA GLU A 14 -14.40 -3.88 4.93
C GLU A 14 -13.64 -5.16 4.54
N ASP A 15 -14.23 -6.00 3.69
CA ASP A 15 -13.58 -7.24 3.22
C ASP A 15 -12.38 -6.96 2.31
N GLU A 16 -12.46 -5.95 1.44
CA GLU A 16 -11.33 -5.49 0.64
C GLU A 16 -10.20 -4.95 1.53
N LEU A 17 -10.54 -4.18 2.58
CA LEU A 17 -9.54 -3.67 3.53
C LEU A 17 -8.87 -4.80 4.31
N LYS A 18 -9.64 -5.78 4.80
CA LYS A 18 -9.10 -6.98 5.47
C LYS A 18 -8.19 -7.78 4.55
N GLN A 19 -8.56 -7.92 3.28
CA GLN A 19 -7.75 -8.61 2.29
C GLN A 19 -6.44 -7.86 2.04
N LEU A 20 -6.51 -6.55 1.82
CA LEU A 20 -5.34 -5.69 1.65
C LEU A 20 -4.38 -5.77 2.84
N VAL A 21 -4.89 -5.74 4.07
CA VAL A 21 -4.06 -5.88 5.29
C VAL A 21 -3.32 -7.22 5.31
N ARG A 22 -4.02 -8.32 5.03
CA ARG A 22 -3.40 -9.66 4.96
C ARG A 22 -2.30 -9.73 3.90
N ASP A 23 -2.56 -9.16 2.73
CA ASP A 23 -1.60 -9.15 1.63
C ASP A 23 -0.41 -8.23 1.90
N LEU A 24 -0.64 -7.09 2.57
CA LEU A 24 0.42 -6.17 2.98
C LEU A 24 1.35 -6.81 4.02
N VAL A 25 0.80 -7.37 5.10
CA VAL A 25 1.58 -8.02 6.17
C VAL A 25 2.32 -9.25 5.65
N SER A 26 1.79 -9.95 4.64
CA SER A 26 2.46 -11.09 4.00
C SER A 26 3.48 -10.70 2.91
N GLY A 27 3.73 -9.41 2.68
CA GLY A 27 4.71 -8.93 1.71
C GLY A 27 4.29 -9.11 0.25
N ARG A 28 2.99 -9.22 -0.04
CA ARG A 28 2.45 -9.38 -1.40
C ARG A 28 2.13 -8.06 -2.10
N VAL A 29 2.08 -6.97 -1.34
CA VAL A 29 1.74 -5.62 -1.83
C VAL A 29 2.92 -4.69 -1.62
N PHE A 30 3.25 -3.93 -2.66
CA PHE A 30 4.15 -2.79 -2.59
C PHE A 30 3.31 -1.52 -2.38
N VAL A 31 3.74 -0.65 -1.46
CA VAL A 31 3.11 0.66 -1.23
C VAL A 31 4.11 1.78 -1.42
N ASN A 32 3.70 2.96 -1.89
CA ASN A 32 4.62 4.07 -2.15
C ASN A 32 5.40 4.53 -0.91
N SER A 33 4.88 4.34 0.32
CA SER A 33 5.65 4.65 1.52
C SER A 33 6.84 3.71 1.78
N MET A 34 7.02 2.66 0.97
CA MET A 34 8.25 1.84 0.95
C MET A 34 9.37 2.50 0.14
N ILE A 35 9.07 3.55 -0.62
CA ILE A 35 10.08 4.36 -1.32
C ILE A 35 10.66 5.35 -0.30
N PRO A 36 12.00 5.44 -0.15
CA PRO A 36 12.65 6.35 0.77
C PRO A 36 12.22 7.81 0.57
N GLU A 37 12.08 8.52 1.68
CA GLU A 37 11.86 9.97 1.66
C GLU A 37 13.03 10.66 0.95
N GLY A 38 12.75 11.45 -0.09
CA GLY A 38 13.75 12.06 -0.97
C GLY A 38 13.86 11.43 -2.36
N GLU A 39 13.32 10.22 -2.56
CA GLU A 39 13.27 9.55 -3.87
C GLU A 39 11.93 9.76 -4.59
N THR A 40 11.36 10.97 -4.54
CA THR A 40 10.05 11.27 -5.15
C THR A 40 9.99 10.99 -6.65
N ARG A 41 11.12 11.07 -7.36
CA ARG A 41 11.22 10.67 -8.78
C ARG A 41 11.01 9.17 -8.98
N ALA A 42 11.36 8.33 -8.00
CA ALA A 42 11.14 6.90 -8.07
C ALA A 42 9.65 6.56 -8.10
N LEU A 43 8.77 7.38 -7.51
CA LEU A 43 7.32 7.15 -7.52
C LEU A 43 6.76 6.99 -8.93
N GLY A 44 7.13 7.89 -9.85
CA GLY A 44 6.70 7.85 -11.25
C GLY A 44 7.34 6.73 -12.08
N MET A 45 8.49 6.22 -11.64
CA MET A 45 9.16 5.06 -12.26
C MET A 45 8.59 3.74 -11.77
N VAL A 46 8.24 3.66 -10.48
CA VAL A 46 7.63 2.49 -9.84
C VAL A 46 6.19 2.33 -10.28
N PHE A 47 5.40 3.40 -10.32
CA PHE A 47 4.02 3.37 -10.79
C PHE A 47 3.91 4.17 -12.09
N MET A 48 4.26 3.53 -13.21
CA MET A 48 4.40 4.23 -14.49
C MET A 48 3.10 4.90 -14.96
N VAL A 49 1.95 4.34 -14.57
CA VAL A 49 0.63 4.95 -14.83
C VAL A 49 0.52 6.38 -14.29
N LEU A 50 1.21 6.73 -13.21
CA LEU A 50 1.17 8.10 -12.67
C LEU A 50 1.87 9.09 -13.62
N SER A 51 3.02 8.69 -14.17
CA SER A 51 3.76 9.48 -15.16
C SER A 51 2.98 9.63 -16.48
N LEU A 52 2.09 8.68 -16.78
CA LEU A 52 1.22 8.68 -17.96
C LEU A 52 -0.12 9.38 -17.72
N GLY A 53 -0.29 10.13 -16.62
CA GLY A 53 -1.51 10.89 -16.34
C GLY A 53 -2.62 10.09 -15.66
N GLY A 54 -2.33 8.95 -15.03
CA GLY A 54 -3.30 8.11 -14.33
C GLY A 54 -4.02 8.77 -13.15
N LEU A 55 -3.62 9.99 -12.76
CA LEU A 55 -4.29 10.82 -11.76
C LEU A 55 -5.14 11.94 -12.38
N GLU A 56 -5.27 12.03 -13.70
CA GLU A 56 -6.07 13.07 -14.34
C GLU A 56 -7.54 12.99 -13.87
N GLY A 57 -8.04 14.10 -13.32
CA GLY A 57 -9.40 14.20 -12.80
C GLY A 57 -9.62 13.55 -11.43
N ILE A 58 -8.56 13.11 -10.75
CA ILE A 58 -8.58 12.62 -9.37
C ILE A 58 -8.22 13.76 -8.41
N ASP A 59 -8.95 13.87 -7.30
CA ASP A 59 -8.58 14.73 -6.18
C ASP A 59 -7.46 14.07 -5.38
N THR A 60 -6.22 14.47 -5.67
CA THR A 60 -5.02 13.91 -5.05
C THR A 60 -4.93 14.18 -3.56
N SER A 61 -5.67 15.16 -3.03
CA SER A 61 -5.72 15.43 -1.58
C SER A 61 -6.43 14.32 -0.80
N THR A 62 -7.22 13.49 -1.49
CA THR A 62 -7.93 12.35 -0.89
C THR A 62 -7.14 11.05 -0.94
N ILE A 63 -5.96 11.02 -1.56
CA ILE A 63 -5.14 9.81 -1.66
C ILE A 63 -4.38 9.60 -0.34
N GLY A 64 -4.71 8.51 0.36
CA GLY A 64 -3.95 8.04 1.52
C GLY A 64 -2.73 7.23 1.11
N GLN A 65 -2.87 6.37 0.10
CA GLN A 65 -1.78 5.52 -0.38
C GLN A 65 -1.97 5.06 -1.83
N ILE A 66 -0.83 4.81 -2.51
CA ILE A 66 -0.72 4.17 -3.81
C ILE A 66 -0.08 2.80 -3.62
N CYS A 67 -0.73 1.75 -4.10
CA CYS A 67 -0.22 0.40 -3.95
C CYS A 67 -0.40 -0.46 -5.20
N GLU A 68 0.39 -1.52 -5.30
CA GLU A 68 0.17 -2.56 -6.28
C GLU A 68 0.72 -3.91 -5.79
N TYR A 69 0.15 -5.01 -6.26
CA TYR A 69 0.63 -6.34 -5.94
C TYR A 69 1.92 -6.68 -6.67
N TYR A 70 2.91 -7.27 -5.99
CA TYR A 70 4.19 -7.63 -6.60
C TYR A 70 4.05 -8.56 -7.82
N HIS A 71 3.03 -9.43 -7.87
CA HIS A 71 2.80 -10.30 -9.02
C HIS A 71 2.36 -9.54 -10.29
N LYS A 72 2.01 -8.26 -10.17
CA LYS A 72 1.70 -7.34 -11.28
C LYS A 72 2.94 -6.54 -11.73
N ALA A 73 4.07 -6.69 -11.05
CA ALA A 73 5.31 -6.03 -11.46
C ALA A 73 5.75 -6.55 -12.85
N GLY A 74 6.25 -5.64 -13.69
CA GLY A 74 6.87 -5.99 -14.96
C GLY A 74 8.20 -6.74 -14.77
N LEU A 75 8.75 -7.23 -15.88
CA LEU A 75 10.08 -7.83 -15.92
C LEU A 75 11.15 -6.73 -15.76
N GLY A 76 11.44 -6.34 -14.52
CA GLY A 76 12.51 -5.41 -14.21
C GLY A 76 12.39 -4.75 -12.84
N SER A 77 13.52 -4.21 -12.38
CA SER A 77 13.58 -3.28 -11.27
C SER A 77 14.38 -2.05 -11.67
N ILE A 78 13.99 -0.88 -11.17
CA ILE A 78 14.76 0.36 -11.29
C ILE A 78 15.27 0.69 -9.89
N ASN A 79 16.59 0.75 -9.72
CA ASN A 79 17.24 0.99 -8.42
C ASN A 79 16.75 0.04 -7.31
N GLY A 80 16.40 -1.20 -7.66
CA GLY A 80 15.90 -2.19 -6.70
C GLY A 80 14.40 -2.14 -6.43
N PHE A 81 13.65 -1.17 -6.98
CA PHE A 81 12.20 -1.12 -6.87
C PHE A 81 11.50 -1.81 -8.04
N PRO A 82 10.35 -2.48 -7.81
CA PRO A 82 9.53 -3.03 -8.88
C PRO A 82 9.00 -1.91 -9.79
N MET A 83 8.63 -2.27 -11.02
CA MET A 83 7.92 -1.38 -11.94
C MET A 83 6.52 -1.91 -12.21
N PHE A 84 5.51 -1.06 -12.08
CA PHE A 84 4.11 -1.38 -12.28
C PHE A 84 3.51 -0.56 -13.42
N TYR A 85 2.70 -1.23 -14.25
CA TYR A 85 1.88 -0.64 -15.30
C TYR A 85 0.42 -0.44 -14.84
N SER A 86 0.18 -0.58 -13.54
CA SER A 86 -1.09 -0.34 -12.87
C SER A 86 -0.80 0.21 -11.48
N ALA A 87 -1.81 0.82 -10.87
CA ALA A 87 -1.76 1.27 -9.48
C ALA A 87 -3.17 1.23 -8.91
N GLN A 88 -3.27 0.92 -7.64
CA GLN A 88 -4.49 1.03 -6.86
C GLN A 88 -4.36 2.22 -5.92
N LEU A 89 -5.40 3.04 -5.86
CA LEU A 89 -5.48 4.18 -4.98
C LEU A 89 -6.35 3.82 -3.77
N ILE A 90 -5.89 4.22 -2.59
CA ILE A 90 -6.59 4.05 -1.32
C ILE A 90 -6.80 5.46 -0.76
N ASN A 91 -8.01 5.78 -0.31
CA ASN A 91 -8.26 7.07 0.32
C ASN A 91 -7.61 7.18 1.72
N VAL A 92 -7.56 8.39 2.25
CA VAL A 92 -6.94 8.69 3.56
C VAL A 92 -7.60 7.89 4.70
N GLU A 93 -8.93 7.85 4.74
CA GLU A 93 -9.69 7.21 5.82
C GLU A 93 -9.50 5.70 5.85
N ASP A 94 -9.47 5.06 4.70
CA ASP A 94 -9.27 3.63 4.54
C ASP A 94 -7.82 3.23 4.80
N TRP A 95 -6.86 4.06 4.41
CA TRP A 95 -5.46 3.83 4.77
C TRP A 95 -5.26 3.87 6.29
N ALA A 96 -5.90 4.79 7.01
CA ALA A 96 -5.87 4.82 8.46
C ALA A 96 -6.42 3.52 9.09
N LYS A 97 -7.51 2.95 8.54
CA LYS A 97 -8.04 1.64 8.97
C LYS A 97 -7.05 0.51 8.69
N VAL A 98 -6.41 0.49 7.52
CA VAL A 98 -5.39 -0.50 7.15
C VAL A 98 -4.23 -0.49 8.14
N ILE A 99 -3.68 0.68 8.47
CA ILE A 99 -2.61 0.82 9.46
C ILE A 99 -3.04 0.31 10.83
N SER A 100 -4.25 0.70 11.30
CA SER A 100 -4.76 0.23 12.58
C SER A 100 -4.88 -1.31 12.65
N MET A 101 -5.38 -1.95 11.58
CA MET A 101 -5.51 -3.40 11.52
C MET A 101 -4.16 -4.10 11.39
N ALA A 102 -3.24 -3.58 10.59
CA ALA A 102 -1.89 -4.14 10.44
C ALA A 102 -1.13 -4.14 11.77
N ASN A 103 -1.18 -3.03 12.51
CA ASN A 103 -0.56 -2.91 13.84
C ASN A 103 -1.15 -3.93 14.83
N ALA A 104 -2.47 -4.19 14.78
CA ALA A 104 -3.11 -5.19 15.62
C ALA A 104 -2.62 -6.62 15.30
N ILE A 105 -2.41 -6.95 14.02
CA ILE A 105 -1.87 -8.25 13.60
C ILE A 105 -0.42 -8.40 14.04
N GLU A 106 0.41 -7.36 13.88
CA GLU A 106 1.80 -7.38 14.31
C GLU A 106 1.92 -7.56 15.83
N ALA A 107 1.10 -6.83 16.60
CA ALA A 107 1.04 -6.97 18.06
C ALA A 107 0.63 -8.39 18.49
N ALA A 108 -0.39 -8.96 17.85
CA ALA A 108 -0.84 -10.33 18.12
C ALA A 108 0.24 -11.36 17.77
N THR A 109 0.90 -11.22 16.62
CA THR A 109 1.98 -12.12 16.17
C THR A 109 3.16 -12.07 17.14
N THR A 110 3.54 -10.88 17.58
CA THR A 110 4.62 -10.68 18.55
C THR A 110 4.28 -11.31 19.91
N ALA A 111 3.03 -11.19 20.37
CA ALA A 111 2.59 -11.79 21.62
C ALA A 111 2.64 -13.32 21.59
N VAL A 112 2.19 -13.94 20.48
CA VAL A 112 2.25 -15.41 20.29
C VAL A 112 3.69 -15.92 20.29
N LEU A 113 4.59 -15.25 19.56
CA LEU A 113 6.00 -15.65 19.49
C LEU A 113 6.69 -15.56 20.87
N LYS A 114 6.43 -14.50 21.64
CA LYS A 114 6.97 -14.34 23.00
C LYS A 114 6.40 -15.37 23.97
N GLY A 115 5.10 -15.66 23.90
CA GLY A 115 4.45 -16.67 24.75
C GLY A 115 5.00 -18.07 24.51
N ASN A 116 5.23 -18.44 23.25
CA ASN A 116 5.81 -19.75 22.90
C ASN A 116 7.26 -19.89 23.37
N ALA A 117 8.07 -18.82 23.31
CA ALA A 117 9.46 -18.84 23.79
C ALA A 117 9.56 -19.11 25.30
N GLN A 118 8.59 -18.68 26.12
CA GLN A 118 8.57 -18.92 27.56
C GLN A 118 8.16 -20.35 27.95
N GLY A 119 7.41 -21.05 27.08
CA GLY A 119 7.03 -22.45 27.29
C GLY A 119 8.16 -23.44 27.03
N VAL A 120 9.05 -23.14 26.06
CA VAL A 120 10.17 -24.02 25.66
C VAL A 120 11.30 -24.04 26.71
N LEU A 121 11.47 -22.97 27.49
CA LEU A 121 12.54 -22.89 28.50
C LEU A 121 12.18 -23.50 29.87
N LYS A 122 10.96 -24.05 30.02
CA LYS A 122 10.46 -24.63 31.28
C LYS A 122 10.26 -26.14 31.24
N GLY A 123 10.64 -26.82 30.14
CA GLY A 123 10.62 -28.28 30.00
C GLY A 123 12.03 -28.81 29.84
#